data_AF-A0A419V5E6-F1
#
_entry.id   AF-A0A419V5E6-F1
#
_cell.length_a   1.000
_cell.length_b   1.000
_cell.length_c   1.000
_cell.angle_alpha   90.00
_cell.angle_beta   90.00
_cell.angle_gamma   90.00
#
_symmetry.space_group_name_H-M   'P 1'
#
loop_
_entity.id
_entity.type
_entity.pdbx_description
1 polymer ?
#
loop_
_entity_poly.entity_id
_entity_poly.type
_entity_poly.pdbx_seq_one_letter_code
_entity_poly.pdbx_strand_id
1 'polypeptide(L)'
;MVLSEKQKKFIDHYMKTGNAEKSYEAAGYKSARGNAHKLLQNTAIQNAISIRNKNVEKIRLADLKEVQEFWTNTMRNTELETKERLKASELLAKCNGAFLNRIEHTNSFPININMENFTEEELRRLSKMTKL
;
A
#
# COMPACT_ATOMS: atom_id res chain seq x y z
N MET A 1 17.38 -15.94 -15.38
CA MET A 1 17.75 -15.36 -16.69
C MET A 1 18.53 -14.08 -16.44
N VAL A 2 19.67 -13.90 -17.10
CA VAL A 2 20.53 -12.71 -16.95
C VAL A 2 20.09 -11.65 -17.97
N LEU A 3 19.92 -10.40 -17.54
CA LEU A 3 19.56 -9.29 -18.43
C LEU A 3 20.74 -8.88 -19.32
N SER A 4 20.47 -8.70 -20.61
CA SER A 4 21.46 -8.16 -21.54
C SER A 4 21.72 -6.68 -21.28
N GLU A 5 22.87 -6.18 -21.74
CA GLU A 5 23.25 -4.78 -21.55
C GLU A 5 22.24 -3.80 -22.17
N LYS A 6 21.69 -4.13 -23.35
CA LYS A 6 20.63 -3.33 -23.97
C LYS A 6 19.33 -3.37 -23.18
N GLN A 7 18.98 -4.50 -22.57
CA GLN A 7 17.80 -4.60 -21.70
C GLN A 7 17.96 -3.77 -20.43
N LYS A 8 19.15 -3.75 -19.83
CA LYS A 8 19.44 -2.89 -18.67
C LYS A 8 19.29 -1.42 -19.02
N LYS A 9 19.88 -0.97 -20.14
CA LYS A 9 19.72 0.40 -20.65
C LYS A 9 18.26 0.77 -20.90
N PHE A 10 17.49 -0.15 -21.49
CA PHE A 10 16.04 0.06 -21.69
C PHE A 10 15.33 0.31 -20.37
N ILE A 11 15.58 -0.52 -19.35
CA ILE A 11 14.97 -0.37 -18.02
C ILE A 11 15.39 0.97 -17.40
N ASP A 12 16.67 1.36 -17.47
CA ASP A 12 17.17 2.64 -16.93
C ASP A 12 16.46 3.85 -17.55
N HIS A 13 16.29 3.86 -18.87
CA HIS A 13 15.56 4.93 -19.57
C HIS A 13 14.06 4.91 -19.27
N TYR A 14 13.47 3.72 -19.16
CA TYR A 14 12.04 3.57 -18.89
C TYR A 14 11.68 4.07 -17.50
N MET A 15 12.51 3.76 -16.49
CA MET A 15 12.31 4.29 -15.13
C MET A 15 12.39 5.81 -15.05
N LYS A 16 13.16 6.47 -15.93
CA LYS A 16 13.30 7.93 -15.97
C LYS A 16 12.14 8.61 -16.70
N THR A 17 11.63 7.99 -17.76
CA THR A 17 10.73 8.66 -18.72
C THR A 17 9.30 8.13 -18.73
N GLY A 18 9.07 6.92 -18.21
CA GLY A 18 7.79 6.21 -18.30
C GLY A 18 7.36 5.82 -19.72
N ASN A 19 8.18 6.11 -20.75
CA ASN A 19 7.83 5.93 -22.16
C ASN A 19 8.60 4.74 -22.75
N ALA A 20 7.87 3.70 -23.16
CA ALA A 20 8.46 2.48 -23.68
C ALA A 20 9.21 2.71 -25.01
N GLU A 21 8.61 3.42 -25.97
CA GLU A 21 9.20 3.63 -27.29
C GLU A 21 10.49 4.47 -27.21
N LYS A 22 10.46 5.60 -26.49
CA LYS A 22 11.65 6.44 -26.27
C LYS A 22 12.78 5.69 -25.58
N SER A 23 12.44 4.85 -24.59
CA SER A 23 13.43 4.06 -23.85
C SER A 23 14.04 2.95 -24.70
N TYR A 24 13.26 2.40 -25.63
CA TYR A 24 13.70 1.36 -26.56
C TYR A 24 14.69 1.91 -27.59
N GLU A 25 14.42 3.11 -28.12
CA GLU A 25 15.33 3.81 -29.03
C GLU A 25 16.63 4.22 -28.32
N ALA A 26 16.52 4.80 -27.13
CA ALA A 26 17.67 5.21 -26.32
C ALA A 26 18.57 4.02 -25.92
N ALA A 27 17.98 2.83 -25.75
CA ALA A 27 18.72 1.59 -25.49
C ALA A 27 19.44 1.01 -26.73
N GLY A 28 19.29 1.63 -27.91
CA GLY A 28 19.96 1.24 -29.14
C GLY A 28 19.28 0.08 -29.88
N TYR A 29 17.96 -0.05 -29.73
CA TYR A 29 17.14 -0.93 -30.55
C TYR A 29 16.54 -0.16 -31.74
N LYS A 30 16.30 -0.87 -32.85
CA LYS A 30 15.64 -0.32 -34.05
C LYS A 30 14.15 -0.69 -34.05
N SER A 31 13.33 0.10 -34.74
CA SER A 31 11.90 -0.14 -34.94
C SER A 31 11.12 -0.27 -33.62
N ALA A 32 11.04 0.82 -32.86
CA ALA A 32 10.44 0.84 -31.54
C ALA A 32 8.93 0.56 -31.52
N ARG A 33 8.20 1.02 -32.56
CA ARG A 33 6.75 0.88 -32.65
C ARG A 33 6.35 -0.59 -32.54
N GLY A 34 5.54 -0.91 -31.54
CA GLY A 34 5.08 -2.27 -31.22
C GLY A 34 6.12 -3.18 -30.55
N ASN A 35 7.41 -3.12 -30.92
CA ASN A 35 8.45 -3.94 -30.30
C ASN A 35 8.81 -3.49 -28.88
N ALA A 36 8.75 -2.19 -28.59
CA ALA A 36 9.00 -1.65 -27.25
C ALA A 36 8.02 -2.21 -26.22
N HIS A 37 6.72 -2.26 -26.57
CA HIS A 37 5.68 -2.81 -25.69
C HIS A 37 5.83 -4.33 -25.51
N LYS A 38 6.22 -5.07 -26.56
CA LYS A 38 6.55 -6.50 -26.43
C LYS A 38 7.72 -6.73 -25.47
N LEU A 39 8.77 -5.91 -25.54
CA LEU A 39 9.89 -6.00 -24.59
C LEU A 39 9.45 -5.65 -23.17
N LEU A 40 8.60 -4.64 -23.00
CA LEU A 40 8.05 -4.27 -21.69
C LEU A 40 7.16 -5.35 -21.07
N GLN A 41 6.45 -6.14 -21.90
CA GLN A 41 5.63 -7.27 -21.44
C GLN A 41 6.45 -8.52 -21.07
N ASN A 42 7.75 -8.53 -21.36
CA ASN A 42 8.61 -9.65 -20.97
C ASN A 42 8.70 -9.74 -19.43
N THR A 43 8.41 -10.92 -18.88
CA THR A 43 8.35 -11.15 -17.43
C THR A 43 9.68 -10.84 -16.72
N ALA A 44 10.82 -11.13 -17.33
CA ALA A 44 12.13 -10.80 -16.75
C ALA A 44 12.35 -9.27 -16.68
N ILE A 45 11.90 -8.53 -17.68
CA ILE A 45 11.95 -7.05 -17.71
C ILE A 45 11.01 -6.47 -16.65
N GLN A 46 9.76 -6.95 -16.57
CA GLN A 46 8.80 -6.49 -15.57
C GLN A 46 9.27 -6.76 -14.14
N ASN A 47 9.83 -7.94 -13.89
CA ASN A 47 10.39 -8.28 -12.59
C ASN A 47 11.56 -7.35 -12.24
N ALA A 48 12.43 -7.04 -13.19
CA ALA A 48 13.56 -6.13 -12.95
C ALA A 48 13.11 -4.70 -12.66
N ILE A 49 12.10 -4.18 -13.37
CA ILE A 49 11.47 -2.89 -13.08
C ILE A 49 10.85 -2.90 -11.68
N SER A 50 10.08 -3.95 -11.36
CA SER A 50 9.42 -4.08 -10.05
C SER A 50 10.40 -4.12 -8.89
N ILE A 51 11.49 -4.90 -9.02
CA ILE A 51 12.55 -4.97 -8.01
C ILE A 51 13.20 -3.60 -7.81
N ARG A 52 13.52 -2.89 -8.90
CA ARG A 52 14.11 -1.55 -8.79
C ARG A 52 13.15 -0.54 -8.18
N ASN A 53 11.87 -0.56 -8.54
CA ASN A 53 10.87 0.31 -7.92
C ASN A 53 10.74 0.03 -6.42
N LYS A 54 10.64 -1.24 -6.01
CA LYS A 54 10.62 -1.62 -4.59
C LYS A 54 11.87 -1.17 -3.85
N ASN A 55 13.04 -1.26 -4.47
CA ASN A 55 14.29 -0.78 -3.86
C ASN A 55 14.29 0.75 -3.72
N VAL A 56 13.83 1.49 -4.74
CA VAL A 56 13.71 2.95 -4.67
C VAL A 56 12.68 3.37 -3.62
N GLU A 57 11.55 2.66 -3.51
CA GLU A 57 10.56 2.90 -2.47
C GLU A 57 11.14 2.67 -1.07
N LYS A 58 11.85 1.55 -0.85
CA LYS A 58 12.54 1.28 0.42
C LYS A 58 13.58 2.34 0.79
N ILE A 59 14.35 2.84 -0.19
CA ILE A 59 15.33 3.90 0.07
C ILE A 59 14.64 5.21 0.49
N ARG A 60 13.44 5.49 -0.05
CA ARG A 60 12.74 6.76 0.19
C ARG A 60 11.80 6.70 1.40
N LEU A 61 11.30 5.53 1.74
CA LEU A 61 10.27 5.31 2.75
C LEU A 61 10.64 4.08 3.57
N ALA A 62 10.72 4.26 4.90
CA ALA A 62 10.83 3.14 5.81
C ALA A 62 9.55 2.30 5.76
N ASP A 63 9.69 0.99 5.48
CA ASP A 63 8.56 0.07 5.55
C ASP A 63 8.23 -0.30 7.02
N LEU A 64 7.08 -0.94 7.25
CA LEU A 64 6.66 -1.28 8.63
C LEU A 64 7.70 -2.14 9.35
N LYS A 65 8.40 -3.02 8.62
CA LYS A 65 9.43 -3.88 9.19
C LYS A 65 10.65 -3.06 9.62
N GLU A 66 11.09 -2.13 8.78
CA GLU A 66 12.19 -1.22 9.10
C GLU A 66 11.88 -0.33 10.30
N VAL A 67 10.64 0.18 10.40
CA VAL A 67 10.18 0.95 11.57
C VAL A 67 10.20 0.09 12.85
N GLN A 68 9.77 -1.17 12.78
CA GLN A 68 9.83 -2.10 13.92
C GLN A 68 11.27 -2.45 14.31
N GLU A 69 12.16 -2.65 13.34
CA GLU A 69 13.59 -2.88 13.56
C GLU A 69 14.23 -1.67 14.23
N PHE A 70 13.92 -0.46 13.78
CA PHE A 70 14.36 0.78 14.40
C PHE A 70 13.93 0.87 15.87
N TRP A 71 12.64 0.68 16.19
CA TRP A 71 12.18 0.71 17.59
C TRP A 71 12.81 -0.41 18.43
N THR A 72 12.99 -1.60 17.86
CA THR A 72 13.65 -2.71 18.56
C THR A 72 15.10 -2.38 18.92
N ASN A 73 15.84 -1.81 17.98
CA ASN A 73 17.23 -1.39 18.19
C ASN A 73 17.31 -0.26 19.22
N THR A 74 16.46 0.76 19.10
CA THR A 74 16.37 1.88 20.06
C THR A 74 16.03 1.40 21.47
N MET A 75 15.07 0.49 21.63
CA MET A 75 14.71 -0.08 22.93
C MET A 75 15.87 -0.84 23.59
N ARG A 76 16.65 -1.58 22.79
CA ARG A 76 17.77 -2.42 23.26
C ARG A 76 19.07 -1.65 23.47
N ASN A 77 19.23 -0.47 22.86
CA ASN A 77 20.46 0.31 22.98
C ASN A 77 20.59 0.90 24.40
N THR A 78 21.59 0.44 25.15
CA THR A 78 21.85 0.87 26.53
C THR A 78 22.54 2.22 26.66
N GLU A 79 23.04 2.78 25.55
CA GLU A 79 23.69 4.09 25.52
C GLU A 79 22.69 5.25 25.44
N LEU A 80 21.45 4.97 25.04
CA LEU A 80 20.36 5.96 24.97
C LEU A 80 19.68 6.15 26.32
N GLU A 81 19.03 7.31 26.49
CA GLU A 81 18.28 7.60 27.72
C GLU A 81 17.12 6.61 27.91
N THR A 82 16.86 6.21 29.16
CA THR A 82 15.75 5.30 29.50
C THR A 82 14.41 5.79 28.96
N LYS A 83 14.18 7.11 28.92
CA LYS A 83 12.95 7.70 28.36
C LYS A 83 12.75 7.37 26.89
N GLU A 84 13.80 7.45 26.07
CA GLU A 84 13.75 7.16 24.64
C GLU A 84 13.50 5.67 24.40
N ARG A 85 14.16 4.83 25.20
CA ARG A 85 14.01 3.36 25.15
C ARG A 85 12.60 2.92 25.56
N LEU A 86 12.04 3.52 26.61
CA LEU A 86 10.66 3.29 27.03
C LEU A 86 9.67 3.73 25.97
N LYS A 87 9.93 4.85 25.28
CA LYS A 87 9.07 5.30 24.18
C LYS A 87 9.08 4.32 23.02
N ALA A 88 10.25 3.81 22.63
CA ALA A 88 10.36 2.77 21.61
C ALA A 88 9.61 1.49 22.01
N SER A 89 9.73 1.06 23.27
CA SER A 89 8.98 -0.08 23.80
C SER A 89 7.45 0.13 23.74
N GLU A 90 6.96 1.31 24.10
CA GLU A 90 5.54 1.67 24.04
C GLU A 90 5.01 1.60 22.60
N LEU A 91 5.74 2.18 21.65
CA LEU A 91 5.36 2.19 20.23
C LEU A 91 5.33 0.76 19.64
N LEU A 92 6.31 -0.07 19.99
CA LEU A 92 6.34 -1.47 19.57
C LEU A 92 5.15 -2.26 20.15
N ALA A 93 4.84 -2.06 21.42
CA ALA A 93 3.68 -2.69 22.07
C ALA A 93 2.34 -2.23 21.48
N LYS A 94 2.20 -0.95 21.10
CA LYS A 94 1.04 -0.42 20.37
C LYS A 94 0.89 -1.07 18.99
N CYS A 95 1.99 -1.21 18.26
CA CYS A 95 1.99 -1.86 16.94
C CYS A 95 1.53 -3.34 17.04
N ASN A 96 1.91 -4.03 18.12
CA ASN A 96 1.52 -5.42 18.35
C ASN A 96 0.13 -5.60 18.98
N GLY A 97 -0.66 -4.53 19.15
CA GLY A 97 -1.99 -4.60 19.74
C GLY A 97 -2.00 -4.94 21.24
N ALA A 98 -0.90 -4.69 21.97
CA ALA A 98 -0.82 -5.01 23.39
C ALA A 98 -1.73 -4.12 24.27
N PHE A 99 -2.24 -3.00 23.74
CA PHE A 99 -3.07 -2.02 24.47
C PHE A 99 -4.52 -1.98 23.97
N LEU A 100 -5.05 -3.10 23.47
CA LEU A 100 -6.46 -3.17 23.07
C LEU A 100 -7.37 -3.09 24.30
N ASN A 101 -8.21 -2.05 24.34
CA ASN A 101 -9.26 -1.91 25.34
C ASN A 101 -10.60 -2.36 24.74
N ARG A 102 -11.31 -3.26 25.43
CA ARG A 102 -12.69 -3.59 25.08
C ARG A 102 -13.60 -2.46 25.54
N ILE A 103 -14.28 -1.81 24.60
CA ILE A 103 -15.33 -0.83 24.89
C ILE A 103 -16.66 -1.48 24.52
N GLU A 104 -17.52 -1.69 25.51
CA GLU A 104 -18.89 -2.15 25.30
C GLU A 104 -19.82 -0.93 25.28
N HIS A 105 -20.55 -0.75 24.18
CA HIS A 105 -21.59 0.28 24.09
C HIS A 105 -22.96 -0.40 24.08
N THR A 106 -23.71 -0.22 25.17
CA THR A 106 -25.11 -0.68 25.29
C THR A 106 -26.03 0.52 25.18
N ASN A 107 -26.06 1.16 24.01
CA ASN A 107 -26.96 2.29 23.79
C ASN A 107 -28.18 1.81 23.01
N SER A 108 -29.34 1.81 23.68
CA SER A 108 -30.63 1.77 23.00
C SER A 108 -30.95 3.17 22.50
N PHE A 109 -30.82 3.40 21.18
CA PHE A 109 -31.30 4.63 20.58
C PHE A 109 -32.81 4.50 20.29
N PRO A 110 -33.67 5.38 20.82
CA PRO A 110 -35.06 5.43 20.38
C PRO A 110 -35.07 5.91 18.93
N ILE A 111 -35.37 5.01 18.00
CA ILE A 111 -35.59 5.36 16.60
C ILE A 111 -36.98 5.99 16.53
N ASN A 112 -37.04 7.33 16.51
CA ASN A 112 -38.29 8.05 16.35
C ASN A 112 -38.59 8.18 14.85
N ILE A 113 -39.31 7.20 14.30
CA ILE A 113 -39.71 7.22 12.89
C ILE A 113 -40.91 8.17 12.77
N ASN A 114 -40.69 9.37 12.23
CA ASN A 114 -41.79 10.26 11.89
C ASN A 114 -42.53 9.69 10.67
N MET A 115 -43.74 9.20 10.90
CA MET A 115 -44.61 8.59 9.89
C MET A 115 -45.65 9.57 9.31
N GLU A 116 -45.66 10.83 9.75
CA GLU A 116 -46.67 11.82 9.38
C GLU A 116 -46.71 12.15 7.88
N ASN A 117 -45.61 11.89 7.16
CA ASN A 117 -45.51 12.18 5.72
C ASN A 117 -45.73 10.95 4.82
N PHE A 118 -46.05 9.78 5.38
CA PHE A 118 -46.27 8.58 4.58
C PHE A 118 -47.76 8.34 4.36
N THR A 119 -48.13 8.09 3.11
CA THR A 119 -49.48 7.62 2.77
C THR A 119 -49.68 6.16 3.22
N GLU A 120 -50.93 5.74 3.48
CA GLU A 120 -51.23 4.36 3.89
C GLU A 120 -50.70 3.30 2.90
N GLU A 121 -50.65 3.65 1.61
CA GLU A 121 -50.14 2.77 0.57
C GLU A 121 -48.62 2.58 0.65
N GLU A 122 -47.87 3.64 0.96
CA GLU A 122 -46.42 3.60 1.17
C GLU A 122 -46.05 2.82 2.44
N LEU A 123 -46.82 2.99 3.51
CA LEU A 123 -46.69 2.20 4.74
C LEU A 123 -46.88 0.70 4.47
N ARG A 124 -47.86 0.35 3.64
CA ARG A 124 -48.16 -1.04 3.28
C ARG A 124 -47.08 -1.68 2.39
N ARG A 125 -46.38 -0.88 1.57
CA ARG A 125 -45.23 -1.34 0.77
C ARG A 125 -44.00 -1.56 1.65
N LEU A 126 -43.70 -0.63 2.56
CA LEU A 126 -42.59 -0.76 3.52
C LEU A 126 -42.75 -1.99 4.42
N SER A 127 -43.96 -2.24 4.93
CA SER A 127 -44.27 -3.43 5.75
C SER A 127 -43.99 -4.77 5.04
N LYS A 128 -44.13 -4.82 3.71
CA LYS A 128 -43.84 -6.02 2.91
C LYS A 128 -42.35 -6.21 2.63
N MET A 129 -41.56 -5.14 2.63
CA MET A 129 -40.11 -5.21 2.39
C MET A 129 -39.33 -5.76 3.59
N THR A 130 -39.84 -5.63 4.81
CA THR A 130 -39.15 -6.03 6.05
C THR A 130 -39.26 -7.53 6.40
N LYS A 131 -39.86 -8.37 5.55
CA LYS A 131 -40.03 -9.83 5.77
C LYS A 131 -39.06 -10.73 4.99
N LEU A 132 -37.83 -10.28 4.73
CA LEU A 132 -36.70 -11.11 4.29
C LEU A 132 -35.76 -11.39 5.46
#